data_AF-A0A352VMW3-F1
#
_entry.id   AF-A0A352VMW3-F1
#
_cell.length_a   1.000
_cell.length_b   1.000
_cell.length_c   1.000
_cell.angle_alpha   90.00
_cell.angle_beta   90.00
_cell.angle_gamma   90.00
#
_symmetry.space_group_name_H-M   'P 1'
#
loop_
_entity.id
_entity.type
_entity.pdbx_description
1 polymer ?
#
loop_
_entity_poly.entity_id
_entity_poly.type
_entity_poly.pdbx_seq_one_letter_code
_entity_poly.pdbx_strand_id
1 'polypeptide(L)'
;VDGVLYTTAGYRRVVVAIDAASGETLWMYRMDEGLRVDYAPRVNSGRGVSYWKDGTDERIFLITPGYHLVALDAKTGRPVPSFGQSGVVDLKHGL
;
A
#
# COMPACT_ATOMS: atom_id res chain seq x y z
N VAL A 1 1.59 -13.88 4.58
CA VAL A 1 2.12 -14.67 3.44
C VAL A 1 3.56 -14.97 3.75
N ASP A 2 3.99 -16.23 3.65
CA ASP A 2 5.40 -16.63 3.87
C ASP A 2 6.03 -16.08 5.16
N GLY A 3 5.29 -16.14 6.27
CA GLY A 3 5.76 -15.64 7.57
C GLY A 3 5.67 -14.13 7.76
N VAL A 4 5.19 -13.36 6.77
CA VAL A 4 5.00 -11.91 6.88
C VAL A 4 3.52 -11.53 6.98
N LEU A 5 3.17 -10.73 7.97
CA LEU A 5 1.88 -10.05 8.09
C LEU A 5 1.96 -8.70 7.36
N TYR A 6 1.05 -8.49 6.41
CA TYR A 6 0.88 -7.19 5.74
C TYR A 6 -0.47 -6.60 6.15
N THR A 7 -0.47 -5.38 6.68
CA THR A 7 -1.71 -4.71 7.09
C THR A 7 -1.60 -3.19 6.97
N THR A 8 -2.75 -2.53 7.00
CA THR A 8 -2.85 -1.07 7.08
C THR A 8 -2.94 -0.62 8.55
N ALA A 9 -2.21 0.44 8.89
CA ALA A 9 -2.27 1.09 10.20
C ALA A 9 -2.77 2.54 10.08
N GLY A 10 -3.68 2.91 10.98
CA GLY A 10 -4.21 4.27 11.11
C GLY A 10 -5.09 4.75 9.94
N TYR A 11 -5.58 5.98 10.05
CA TYR A 11 -6.50 6.56 9.06
C TYR A 11 -5.83 6.91 7.71
N ARG A 12 -4.50 7.06 7.71
CA ARG A 12 -3.70 7.32 6.49
C ARG A 12 -3.37 6.05 5.70
N ARG A 13 -3.81 4.88 6.16
CA ARG A 13 -3.57 3.58 5.52
C ARG A 13 -2.08 3.32 5.28
N VAL A 14 -1.26 3.60 6.29
CA VAL A 14 0.16 3.24 6.27
C VAL A 14 0.24 1.72 6.13
N VAL A 15 0.94 1.21 5.13
CA VAL A 15 1.15 -0.24 5.02
C VAL A 15 2.33 -0.61 5.89
N VAL A 16 2.15 -1.66 6.70
CA VAL A 16 3.19 -2.21 7.56
C VAL A 16 3.37 -3.67 7.19
N ALA A 17 4.61 -4.07 6.99
CA ALA A 17 5.03 -5.47 6.95
C ALA A 17 5.67 -5.84 8.28
N ILE A 18 5.23 -6.96 8.84
CA ILE A 18 5.61 -7.41 10.17
C ILE A 18 6.01 -8.88 10.08
N ASP A 19 7.12 -9.25 10.70
CA ASP A 19 7.44 -10.67 10.92
C ASP A 19 6.36 -11.29 11.81
N ALA A 20 5.66 -12.29 11.29
CA ALA A 20 4.47 -12.83 11.95
C ALA A 20 4.82 -13.65 13.21
N ALA A 21 6.07 -14.07 13.38
CA ALA A 21 6.50 -14.85 14.53
C ALA A 21 6.95 -13.94 15.70
N SER A 22 7.72 -12.88 15.41
CA SER A 22 8.30 -11.99 16.41
C SER A 22 7.49 -10.73 16.66
N GLY A 23 6.69 -10.29 15.68
CA GLY A 23 6.02 -8.99 15.71
C GLY A 23 6.94 -7.82 15.30
N GLU A 24 8.17 -8.09 14.85
CA GLU A 24 9.11 -7.06 14.38
C GLU A 24 8.60 -6.40 13.09
N THR A 25 8.66 -5.07 13.03
CA THR A 25 8.33 -4.34 11.80
C THR A 25 9.47 -4.44 10.79
N LEU A 26 9.21 -5.05 9.64
CA LEU A 26 10.17 -5.21 8.56
C LEU A 26 10.27 -3.94 7.71
N TRP A 27 9.13 -3.37 7.32
CA TRP A 27 9.07 -2.11 6.60
C TRP A 27 7.72 -1.42 6.78
N MET A 28 7.70 -0.11 6.50
CA MET A 28 6.50 0.70 6.45
C MET A 28 6.46 1.56 5.19
N TYR A 29 5.28 1.74 4.64
CA TYR A 29 5.03 2.65 3.52
C TYR A 29 3.88 3.61 3.86
N ARG A 30 4.14 4.91 3.70
CA ARG A 30 3.13 5.96 3.77
C ARG A 30 3.21 6.81 2.51
N MET A 31 2.10 6.94 1.79
CA MET A 31 1.97 7.94 0.74
C MET A 31 1.61 9.29 1.39
N ASP A 32 2.31 10.34 0.99
CA ASP A 32 1.89 11.70 1.29
C ASP A 32 1.05 12.23 0.14
N GLU A 33 -0.26 12.34 0.37
CA GLU A 33 -1.20 12.81 -0.65
C GLU A 33 -1.51 14.31 -0.50
N GLY A 34 -0.83 15.00 0.42
CA GLY A 34 -1.13 16.40 0.76
C GLY A 34 -2.61 16.60 1.12
N LEU A 35 -3.19 17.68 0.61
CA LEU A 35 -4.60 18.05 0.85
C LEU A 35 -5.61 17.06 0.23
N ARG A 36 -5.18 16.15 -0.64
CA ARG A 36 -6.08 15.21 -1.32
C ARG A 36 -6.78 14.26 -0.35
N VAL A 37 -6.15 13.94 0.77
CA VAL A 37 -6.75 13.16 1.87
C VAL A 37 -7.95 13.90 2.48
N ASP A 38 -7.88 15.23 2.59
CA ASP A 38 -8.91 16.02 3.28
C ASP A 38 -10.24 16.05 2.49
N TYR A 39 -10.16 15.89 1.17
CA TYR A 39 -11.31 15.79 0.27
C TYR A 39 -11.77 14.35 0.01
N ALA A 40 -11.18 13.36 0.69
CA ALA A 40 -11.55 11.97 0.50
C ALA A 40 -12.90 11.67 1.19
N PRO A 41 -13.93 11.18 0.47
CA PRO A 41 -15.23 10.83 1.08
C PRO A 41 -15.15 9.67 2.09
N ARG A 42 -14.02 8.95 2.16
CA ARG A 42 -13.81 7.80 3.05
C ARG A 42 -12.42 7.82 3.67
N VAL A 43 -12.32 8.49 4.82
CA VAL A 43 -11.11 8.53 5.65
C VAL A 43 -11.20 7.52 6.79
N ASN A 44 -10.50 6.40 6.65
CA ASN A 44 -10.34 5.35 7.68
C ASN A 44 -9.22 4.39 7.24
N SER A 45 -8.99 3.33 8.04
CA SER A 45 -7.98 2.29 7.79
C SER A 45 -8.15 1.54 6.46
N GLY A 46 -9.27 1.70 5.76
CA GLY A 46 -9.55 0.93 4.56
C GLY A 46 -9.91 -0.53 4.89
N ARG A 47 -9.76 -1.42 3.91
CA ARG A 47 -10.11 -2.85 4.03
C ARG A 47 -8.89 -3.77 3.94
N GLY A 48 -7.74 -3.25 4.37
CA GLY A 48 -6.45 -3.93 4.27
C GLY A 48 -5.79 -3.78 2.89
N VAL A 49 -4.93 -4.74 2.58
CA VAL A 49 -4.12 -4.78 1.35
C VAL A 49 -4.39 -6.05 0.56
N SER A 50 -3.98 -6.08 -0.70
CA SER A 50 -3.98 -7.29 -1.54
C SER A 50 -2.55 -7.73 -1.81
N TYR A 51 -2.32 -9.04 -1.84
CA TYR A 51 -1.04 -9.65 -2.24
C TYR A 51 -1.19 -10.28 -3.62
N TRP A 52 -0.15 -10.15 -4.45
CA TRP A 52 -0.05 -10.78 -5.76
C TRP A 52 1.38 -11.28 -5.99
N LYS A 53 1.50 -12.37 -6.76
CA LYS A 53 2.78 -12.96 -7.11
C LYS A 53 2.76 -13.51 -8.53
N ASP A 54 3.85 -13.29 -9.26
CA ASP A 54 4.19 -14.00 -10.50
C ASP A 54 5.70 -14.35 -10.48
N GLY A 55 6.01 -15.65 -10.36
CA GLY A 55 7.38 -16.11 -10.16
C GLY A 55 8.03 -15.48 -8.93
N THR A 56 9.08 -14.68 -9.16
CA THR A 56 9.84 -13.98 -8.11
C THR A 56 9.35 -12.56 -7.82
N ASP A 57 8.44 -12.03 -8.65
CA ASP A 57 7.82 -10.72 -8.47
C ASP A 57 6.66 -10.85 -7.49
N GLU A 58 6.76 -10.17 -6.36
CA GLU A 58 5.79 -10.22 -5.27
C GLU A 58 5.41 -8.81 -4.89
N ARG A 59 4.11 -8.52 -4.89
CA ARG A 59 3.60 -7.17 -4.74
C ARG A 59 2.51 -7.07 -3.69
N ILE A 60 2.51 -5.95 -2.97
CA ILE A 60 1.43 -5.50 -2.11
C ILE A 60 0.72 -4.34 -2.78
N PHE A 61 -0.60 -4.43 -2.88
CA PHE A 61 -1.45 -3.38 -3.40
C PHE A 61 -2.28 -2.75 -2.29
N LEU A 62 -2.32 -1.42 -2.28
CA LEU A 62 -3.23 -0.65 -1.43
C LEU A 62 -3.95 0.42 -2.24
N ILE A 63 -5.14 0.80 -1.76
CA ILE A 63 -5.82 2.02 -2.19
C ILE A 63 -5.75 3.03 -1.05
N THR A 64 -5.14 4.18 -1.32
CA THR A 64 -5.04 5.29 -0.36
C THR A 64 -6.40 5.96 -0.14
N PRO A 65 -6.58 6.76 0.94
CA PRO A 65 -7.80 7.56 1.09
C PRO A 65 -8.05 8.48 -0.12
N GLY A 66 -7.00 9.06 -0.70
CA GLY A 66 -7.07 9.88 -1.91
C GLY A 66 -7.32 9.11 -3.21
N TYR A 67 -7.61 7.80 -3.18
CA TYR A 67 -7.89 6.99 -4.38
C TYR A 67 -6.71 6.81 -5.33
N HIS A 68 -5.49 6.76 -4.79
CA HIS A 68 -4.36 6.21 -5.52
C HIS A 68 -4.29 4.70 -5.29
N LEU A 69 -4.21 3.93 -6.37
CA LEU A 69 -3.83 2.53 -6.32
C LEU A 69 -2.30 2.46 -6.39
N VAL A 70 -1.69 1.94 -5.33
CA VAL A 70 -0.23 1.86 -5.21
C VAL A 70 0.19 0.40 -5.24
N ALA A 71 1.25 0.09 -5.99
CA ALA A 71 1.91 -1.20 -6.00
C ALA A 71 3.27 -1.09 -5.31
N LEU A 72 3.50 -1.91 -4.29
CA LEU A 72 4.75 -1.98 -3.53
C LEU A 72 5.40 -3.35 -3.76
N ASP A 73 6.72 -3.38 -3.86
CA ASP A 73 7.50 -4.61 -3.73
C ASP A 73 7.29 -5.19 -2.33
N ALA A 74 6.87 -6.45 -2.23
CA ALA A 74 6.45 -7.06 -0.96
C ALA A 74 7.60 -7.25 0.04
N LYS A 75 8.85 -7.29 -0.44
CA LYS A 75 10.04 -7.53 0.38
C LYS A 75 10.60 -6.23 0.95
N THR A 76 10.48 -5.13 0.20
CA THR A 76 11.12 -3.85 0.52
C THR A 76 10.15 -2.73 0.87
N GLY A 77 8.87 -2.88 0.53
CA GLY A 77 7.85 -1.82 0.70
C GLY A 77 8.03 -0.63 -0.25
N ARG A 78 8.93 -0.72 -1.24
CA ARG A 78 9.18 0.35 -2.20
C ARG A 78 8.16 0.30 -3.35
N PRO A 79 7.72 1.46 -3.89
CA PRO A 79 6.86 1.47 -5.07
C PRO A 79 7.49 0.75 -6.25
N VAL A 80 6.71 -0.05 -6.98
CA VAL A 80 7.16 -0.77 -8.18
C VAL A 80 7.18 0.19 -9.36
N PRO A 81 8.34 0.63 -9.88
CA PRO A 81 8.39 1.75 -10.84
C PRO A 81 7.66 1.50 -12.15
N SER A 82 7.55 0.24 -12.57
CA SER A 82 6.88 -0.18 -13.80
C SER A 82 5.34 -0.24 -13.69
N PHE A 83 4.77 -0.01 -12.51
CA PHE A 83 3.32 0.00 -12.32
C PHE A 83 2.77 1.42 -12.39
N GLY A 84 1.85 1.67 -13.34
CA GLY A 84 1.26 3.00 -13.52
C GLY A 84 2.32 4.07 -13.78
N GLN A 85 2.22 5.19 -13.07
CA GLN A 85 3.25 6.23 -13.02
C GLN A 85 4.08 6.04 -11.75
N SER A 86 5.28 5.47 -11.89
CA SER A 86 6.25 5.30 -10.80
C SER A 86 5.69 4.55 -9.56
N GLY A 87 4.87 3.53 -9.79
CA GLY A 87 4.25 2.70 -8.74
C GLY A 87 2.83 3.10 -8.35
N VAL A 88 2.24 4.09 -9.03
CA VAL A 88 0.93 4.65 -8.67
C VAL A 88 0.01 4.78 -9.88
N VAL A 89 -1.26 4.42 -9.71
CA VAL A 89 -2.35 4.76 -10.64
C VAL A 89 -3.33 5.68 -9.91
N ASP A 90 -3.63 6.84 -10.47
CA ASP A 90 -4.70 7.72 -9.97
C ASP A 90 -6.05 7.23 -10.47
N LEU A 91 -6.86 6.65 -9.57
CA LEU A 91 -8.18 6.11 -9.91
C LEU A 91 -9.24 7.20 -10.15
N LYS A 92 -8.93 8.47 -9.89
CA LYS A 92 -9.79 9.60 -10.25
C LYS A 92 -9.44 10.19 -11.62
N HIS A 93 -8.35 9.77 -12.24
CA HIS A 93 -7.99 10.29 -13.55
C HIS A 93 -9.06 9.90 -14.59
N GLY A 94 -9.67 10.90 -15.24
CA GLY A 94 -10.72 10.70 -16.24
C GLY A 94 -12.15 10.62 -15.71
N LEU A 95 -12.38 10.96 -14.42
CA LEU A 95 -13.70 11.11 -13.81
C LEU A 95 -14.06 12.57 -13.54
#